data_AF-A0A521BKT1-F1
#
_entry.id   AF-A0A521BKT1-F1
#
_cell.length_a   1.000
_cell.length_b   1.000
_cell.length_c   1.000
_cell.angle_alpha   90.00
_cell.angle_beta   90.00
_cell.angle_gamma   90.00
#
_symmetry.space_group_name_H-M   'P 1'
#
loop_
_entity.id
_entity.type
_entity.pdbx_description
1 polymer ?
#
loop_
_entity_poly.entity_id
_entity_poly.type
_entity_poly.pdbx_seq_one_letter_code
_entity_poly.pdbx_strand_id
1 'polypeptide(L)'
;MKNLSIFHKVLIVFGIVVLLASFSFLHLINKTYEKALITQGRNIAQLVITFRKWIANYGAVWTKDKYEEDKGYLLALEGQNGTLKSYGTNEVLGTIPAFHFYAHNPALATRELSGLTSSDYGWSFRAVSDRYLSPTDKPDKWEIKAISKIKEEFKKGSKTGEFWGWDRNKFRFAKALKVKKGCLKCHC
;
A
#
# COMPACT_ATOMS: atom_id res chain seq x y z
N MET A 1 -55.97 -1.00 16.39
CA MET A 1 -55.98 -2.13 15.42
C MET A 1 -57.29 -2.94 15.35
N LYS A 2 -58.33 -2.64 16.14
CA LYS A 2 -59.55 -3.48 16.19
C LYS A 2 -60.47 -3.38 14.95
N ASN A 3 -60.34 -2.32 14.12
CA ASN A 3 -61.18 -2.12 12.91
C ASN A 3 -60.44 -2.29 11.56
N LEU A 4 -59.22 -2.87 11.55
CA LEU A 4 -58.50 -3.13 10.31
C LEU A 4 -58.95 -4.46 9.70
N SER A 5 -59.34 -4.44 8.41
CA SER A 5 -59.57 -5.64 7.62
C SER A 5 -58.32 -6.53 7.63
N ILE A 6 -58.52 -7.85 7.55
CA ILE A 6 -57.46 -8.87 7.53
C ILE A 6 -56.39 -8.54 6.49
N PHE A 7 -56.80 -8.04 5.32
CA PHE A 7 -55.89 -7.61 4.26
C PHE A 7 -54.90 -6.54 4.72
N HIS A 8 -55.37 -5.53 5.46
CA HIS A 8 -54.50 -4.46 5.96
C HIS A 8 -53.52 -4.99 7.01
N LYS A 9 -53.93 -5.93 7.85
CA LYS A 9 -53.03 -6.56 8.84
C LYS A 9 -51.92 -7.34 8.15
N VAL A 10 -52.25 -8.11 7.10
CA VAL A 10 -51.26 -8.82 6.27
C VAL A 10 -50.30 -7.84 5.59
N LEU A 11 -50.81 -6.75 5.03
CA LEU A 11 -50.00 -5.74 4.35
C LEU A 11 -49.04 -5.03 5.32
N ILE A 12 -49.48 -4.73 6.55
CA ILE A 12 -48.63 -4.17 7.61
C ILE A 12 -47.51 -5.16 7.99
N VAL A 13 -47.86 -6.43 8.25
CA VAL A 13 -46.86 -7.46 8.61
C VAL A 13 -45.86 -7.65 7.48
N PHE A 14 -46.34 -7.75 6.23
CA PHE A 14 -45.48 -7.85 5.05
C PHE A 14 -44.55 -6.63 4.93
N GLY A 15 -45.07 -5.42 5.11
CA GLY A 15 -44.27 -4.18 5.11
C GLY A 15 -43.18 -4.18 6.19
N ILE A 16 -43.50 -4.63 7.41
CA ILE A 16 -42.52 -4.76 8.50
C ILE A 16 -41.43 -5.78 8.14
N VAL A 17 -41.80 -6.93 7.59
CA VAL A 17 -40.85 -7.97 7.17
C VAL A 17 -39.91 -7.44 6.09
N VAL A 18 -40.44 -6.76 5.07
CA VAL A 18 -39.64 -6.13 4.01
C VAL A 18 -38.69 -5.08 4.60
N LEU A 19 -39.17 -4.20 5.48
CA LEU A 19 -38.33 -3.19 6.13
C LEU A 19 -37.18 -3.80 6.93
N LEU A 20 -37.46 -4.82 7.75
CA LEU A 20 -36.44 -5.51 8.54
C LEU A 20 -35.43 -6.24 7.65
N ALA A 21 -35.90 -6.90 6.58
CA ALA A 21 -35.04 -7.56 5.60
C ALA A 21 -34.12 -6.55 4.89
N SER A 22 -34.67 -5.42 4.43
CA SER A 22 -33.89 -4.35 3.81
C SER A 22 -32.86 -3.76 4.76
N PHE A 23 -33.23 -3.50 6.02
CA PHE A 23 -32.29 -2.98 7.01
C PHE A 23 -31.14 -3.97 7.29
N SER A 24 -31.47 -5.25 7.48
CA SER A 24 -30.47 -6.31 7.68
C SER A 24 -29.52 -6.42 6.48
N PHE A 25 -30.06 -6.36 5.27
CA PHE A 25 -29.28 -6.41 4.03
C PHE A 25 -28.33 -5.21 3.88
N LEU A 26 -28.80 -3.99 4.16
CA LEU A 26 -27.96 -2.79 4.15
C LEU A 26 -26.83 -2.86 5.18
N HIS A 27 -27.13 -3.37 6.38
CA HIS A 27 -26.12 -3.58 7.42
C HIS A 27 -25.05 -4.59 6.98
N LEU A 28 -25.47 -5.70 6.37
CA LEU A 28 -24.57 -6.73 5.85
C LEU A 28 -23.67 -6.19 4.73
N ILE A 29 -24.23 -5.42 3.79
CA ILE A 29 -23.46 -4.78 2.71
C ILE A 29 -22.39 -3.88 3.29
N ASN A 30 -22.74 -3.00 4.23
CA ASN A 30 -21.77 -2.06 4.82
C ASN A 30 -20.61 -2.79 5.52
N LYS A 31 -20.92 -3.84 6.30
CA LYS A 31 -19.90 -4.66 6.96
C LYS A 31 -19.03 -5.42 5.97
N THR A 32 -19.62 -5.95 4.90
CA THR A 32 -18.91 -6.71 3.87
C THR A 32 -18.00 -5.79 3.06
N TYR A 33 -18.49 -4.61 2.70
CA TYR A 33 -17.73 -3.58 1.99
C TYR A 33 -16.54 -3.09 2.81
N GLU A 34 -16.73 -2.76 4.09
CA GLU A 34 -15.64 -2.36 4.97
C GLU A 34 -14.58 -3.46 5.12
N LYS A 35 -15.00 -4.73 5.34
CA LYS A 35 -14.07 -5.87 5.39
C LYS A 35 -13.29 -6.07 4.09
N ALA A 36 -13.93 -5.86 2.94
CA ALA A 36 -13.29 -5.93 1.65
C ALA A 36 -12.20 -4.85 1.50
N LEU A 37 -12.50 -3.61 1.87
CA LEU A 37 -11.54 -2.50 1.86
C LEU A 37 -10.35 -2.72 2.80
N ILE A 38 -10.60 -3.21 4.02
CA ILE A 38 -9.53 -3.57 4.97
C ILE A 38 -8.64 -4.67 4.37
N THR A 39 -9.23 -5.69 3.77
CA THR A 39 -8.49 -6.82 3.18
C THR A 39 -7.66 -6.36 1.98
N GLN A 40 -8.23 -5.53 1.11
CA GLN A 40 -7.53 -4.94 -0.02
C GLN A 40 -6.35 -4.07 0.46
N GLY A 41 -6.58 -3.16 1.41
CA GLY A 41 -5.54 -2.32 2.01
C GLY A 41 -4.41 -3.14 2.64
N ARG A 42 -4.76 -4.24 3.34
CA ARG A 42 -3.78 -5.17 3.92
C ARG A 42 -2.94 -5.86 2.86
N ASN A 43 -3.56 -6.34 1.78
CA ASN A 43 -2.87 -7.02 0.69
C ASN A 43 -1.91 -6.07 -0.05
N ILE A 44 -2.37 -4.85 -0.36
CA ILE A 44 -1.54 -3.81 -0.97
C ILE A 44 -0.36 -3.45 -0.06
N ALA A 45 -0.60 -3.20 1.23
CA ALA A 45 0.48 -2.91 2.17
C ALA A 45 1.48 -4.07 2.26
N GLN A 46 1.01 -5.31 2.29
CA GLN A 46 1.86 -6.50 2.34
C GLN A 46 2.69 -6.66 1.04
N LEU A 47 2.10 -6.40 -0.12
CA LEU A 47 2.79 -6.40 -1.41
C LEU A 47 3.90 -5.34 -1.43
N VAL A 48 3.60 -4.09 -1.05
CA VAL A 48 4.58 -3.00 -0.99
C VAL A 48 5.72 -3.32 -0.02
N ILE A 49 5.41 -3.86 1.16
CA ILE A 49 6.43 -4.30 2.14
C ILE A 49 7.32 -5.40 1.55
N THR A 50 6.72 -6.34 0.81
CA THR A 50 7.43 -7.46 0.20
C THR A 50 8.32 -6.99 -0.94
N PHE A 51 7.82 -6.09 -1.78
CA PHE A 51 8.58 -5.42 -2.83
C PHE A 51 9.80 -4.67 -2.28
N ARG A 52 9.60 -3.84 -1.24
CA ARG A 52 10.71 -3.16 -0.54
C ARG A 52 11.75 -4.14 -0.01
N LYS A 53 11.31 -5.25 0.58
CA LYS A 53 12.21 -6.28 1.10
C LYS A 53 12.99 -6.96 -0.03
N TRP A 54 12.34 -7.24 -1.15
CA TRP A 54 12.99 -7.82 -2.33
C TRP A 54 14.13 -6.90 -2.80
N ILE A 55 13.86 -5.60 -3.00
CA ILE A 55 14.90 -4.63 -3.38
C ILE A 55 16.03 -4.57 -2.34
N ALA A 56 15.68 -4.47 -1.05
CA ALA A 56 16.67 -4.37 0.02
C ALA A 56 17.60 -5.60 0.09
N ASN A 57 17.10 -6.78 -0.26
CA ASN A 57 17.89 -8.00 -0.30
C ASN A 57 18.92 -8.01 -1.44
N TYR A 58 18.65 -7.31 -2.54
CA TYR A 58 19.55 -7.20 -3.70
C TYR A 58 20.32 -5.86 -3.73
N GLY A 59 20.11 -4.99 -2.74
CA GLY A 59 20.73 -3.67 -2.63
C GLY A 59 19.92 -2.58 -3.33
N ALA A 60 19.73 -2.69 -4.64
CA ALA A 60 18.99 -1.72 -5.45
C ALA A 60 18.39 -2.37 -6.71
N VAL A 61 17.39 -1.71 -7.30
CA VAL A 61 16.94 -1.98 -8.67
C VAL A 61 17.61 -0.99 -9.60
N TRP A 62 18.03 -1.44 -10.77
CA TRP A 62 18.72 -0.59 -11.74
C TRP A 62 17.84 -0.34 -12.95
N THR A 63 17.73 0.92 -13.36
CA THR A 63 17.07 1.31 -14.60
C THR A 63 18.10 1.78 -15.61
N LYS A 64 17.91 1.42 -16.88
CA LYS A 64 18.81 1.80 -17.96
C LYS A 64 18.37 3.13 -18.56
N ASP A 65 19.30 4.08 -18.64
CA ASP A 65 19.24 5.40 -19.28
C ASP A 65 18.07 6.30 -18.85
N LYS A 66 17.31 5.91 -17.83
CA LYS A 66 16.10 6.61 -17.36
C LYS A 66 15.97 6.54 -15.86
N TYR A 67 15.55 7.63 -15.24
CA TYR A 67 15.06 7.72 -13.87
C TYR A 67 14.05 8.87 -13.79
N GLU A 68 13.25 8.93 -12.74
CA GLU A 68 12.34 10.05 -12.52
C GLU A 68 13.08 11.25 -11.89
N GLU A 69 13.24 12.34 -12.63
CA GLU A 69 14.05 13.51 -12.20
C GLU A 69 13.60 14.12 -10.87
N ASP A 70 12.28 14.13 -10.60
CA ASP A 70 11.70 14.64 -9.36
C ASP A 70 12.02 13.77 -8.12
N LYS A 71 12.33 12.50 -8.34
CA LYS A 71 12.65 11.51 -7.29
C LYS A 71 14.16 11.29 -7.15
N GLY A 72 14.91 11.48 -8.23
CA GLY A 72 16.36 11.26 -8.27
C GLY A 72 16.74 9.79 -8.29
N TYR A 73 18.03 9.52 -8.10
CA TYR A 73 18.61 8.18 -8.01
C TYR A 73 19.61 8.09 -6.85
N LEU A 74 19.91 6.86 -6.39
CA LEU A 74 20.87 6.63 -5.31
C LEU A 74 22.32 6.66 -5.79
N LEU A 75 22.60 5.93 -6.88
CA LEU A 75 23.93 5.81 -7.50
C LEU A 75 23.75 5.74 -9.02
N ALA A 76 24.75 6.18 -9.77
CA ALA A 76 24.82 5.97 -11.22
C ALA A 76 26.02 5.05 -11.54
N LEU A 77 25.84 4.18 -12.52
CA LEU A 77 26.87 3.32 -13.08
C LEU A 77 26.92 3.55 -14.58
N GLU A 78 28.08 3.97 -15.08
CA GLU A 78 28.29 4.27 -16.48
C GLU A 78 29.32 3.32 -17.08
N GLY A 79 29.13 2.94 -18.33
CA GLY A 79 30.07 2.09 -19.05
C GLY A 79 30.03 2.37 -20.54
N GLN A 80 31.16 2.20 -21.21
CA GLN A 80 31.27 2.49 -22.65
C GLN A 80 30.90 1.30 -23.54
N ASN A 81 31.15 0.08 -23.09
CA ASN A 81 30.87 -1.15 -23.83
C ASN A 81 30.49 -2.28 -22.86
N GLY A 82 29.53 -3.12 -23.25
CA GLY A 82 29.12 -4.32 -22.51
C GLY A 82 28.81 -5.50 -23.43
N THR A 83 28.66 -6.69 -22.86
CA THR A 83 28.25 -7.89 -23.59
C THR A 83 26.93 -8.40 -23.04
N LEU A 84 25.93 -8.60 -23.90
CA LEU A 84 24.70 -9.28 -23.56
C LEU A 84 24.94 -10.77 -23.61
N LYS A 85 24.68 -11.45 -22.48
CA LYS A 85 24.71 -12.90 -22.41
C LYS A 85 23.32 -13.43 -22.13
N SER A 86 22.97 -14.54 -22.75
CA SER A 86 21.75 -15.27 -22.42
C SER A 86 21.80 -15.78 -20.97
N TYR A 87 20.64 -15.78 -20.32
CA TYR A 87 20.50 -16.43 -19.03
C TYR A 87 20.63 -17.95 -19.19
N GLY A 88 21.47 -18.59 -18.37
CA GLY A 88 21.61 -20.05 -18.31
C GLY A 88 22.57 -20.66 -19.33
N THR A 89 22.72 -20.12 -20.55
CA THR A 89 23.65 -20.66 -21.56
C THR A 89 24.94 -19.85 -21.73
N ASN A 90 25.00 -18.62 -21.18
CA ASN A 90 26.14 -17.69 -21.30
C ASN A 90 26.52 -17.33 -22.75
N GLU A 91 25.66 -17.63 -23.71
CA GLU A 91 25.86 -17.32 -25.11
C GLU A 91 25.83 -15.80 -25.31
N VAL A 92 26.77 -15.28 -26.09
CA VAL A 92 26.85 -13.84 -26.39
C VAL A 92 25.77 -13.51 -27.42
N LEU A 93 24.74 -12.80 -26.97
CA LEU A 93 23.62 -12.37 -27.81
C LEU A 93 23.90 -11.04 -28.54
N GLY A 94 24.91 -10.29 -28.09
CA GLY A 94 25.32 -9.04 -28.71
C GLY A 94 26.16 -8.17 -27.79
N THR A 95 26.45 -6.95 -28.24
CA THR A 95 27.13 -5.92 -27.45
C THR A 95 26.16 -4.83 -27.04
N ILE A 96 26.39 -4.26 -25.86
CA ILE A 96 25.70 -3.05 -25.41
C ILE A 96 26.65 -1.89 -25.68
N PRO A 97 26.22 -0.83 -26.38
CA PRO A 97 26.98 0.41 -26.51
C PRO A 97 27.05 1.14 -25.15
N ALA A 98 27.48 2.41 -25.14
CA ALA A 98 27.51 3.19 -23.92
C ALA A 98 26.17 3.15 -23.17
N PHE A 99 26.23 2.91 -21.86
CA PHE A 99 25.05 2.74 -21.02
C PHE A 99 25.20 3.51 -19.71
N HIS A 100 24.07 4.00 -19.20
CA HIS A 100 23.97 4.62 -17.89
C HIS A 100 22.91 3.85 -17.10
N PHE A 101 23.27 3.34 -15.94
CA PHE A 101 22.34 2.69 -15.03
C PHE A 101 22.15 3.52 -13.77
N TYR A 102 20.90 3.71 -13.37
CA TYR A 102 20.54 4.43 -12.16
C TYR A 102 20.00 3.46 -11.11
N ALA A 103 20.58 3.50 -9.91
CA ALA A 103 20.19 2.66 -8.80
C ALA A 103 19.05 3.27 -8.00
N HIS A 104 18.03 2.46 -7.74
CA HIS A 104 16.85 2.79 -6.96
C HIS A 104 16.83 1.96 -5.68
N ASN A 105 16.97 2.66 -4.56
CA ASN A 105 16.86 2.01 -3.26
C ASN A 105 15.38 1.64 -2.96
N PRO A 106 15.11 0.86 -1.90
CA PRO A 106 13.74 0.47 -1.56
C PRO A 106 12.78 1.66 -1.36
N ALA A 107 13.27 2.82 -0.91
CA ALA A 107 12.43 3.99 -0.72
C ALA A 107 12.07 4.68 -2.05
N LEU A 108 13.04 4.87 -2.93
CA LEU A 108 12.85 5.48 -4.26
C LEU A 108 11.91 4.64 -5.13
N ALA A 109 12.22 3.35 -5.30
CA ALA A 109 11.38 2.46 -6.10
C ALA A 109 9.94 2.34 -5.55
N THR A 110 9.74 2.47 -4.23
CA THR A 110 8.38 2.52 -3.65
C THR A 110 7.64 3.80 -4.09
N ARG A 111 8.33 4.94 -4.13
CA ARG A 111 7.74 6.22 -4.52
C ARG A 111 7.40 6.24 -6.01
N GLU A 112 8.28 5.72 -6.85
CA GLU A 112 8.04 5.53 -8.30
C GLU A 112 6.80 4.64 -8.52
N LEU A 113 6.76 3.46 -7.88
CA LEU A 113 5.60 2.57 -7.97
C LEU A 113 4.32 3.25 -7.48
N SER A 114 4.36 4.04 -6.40
CA SER A 114 3.19 4.78 -5.95
C SER A 114 2.76 5.89 -6.93
N GLY A 115 3.70 6.47 -7.67
CA GLY A 115 3.40 7.42 -8.73
C GLY A 115 2.56 6.76 -9.81
N LEU A 116 3.05 5.62 -10.32
CA LEU A 116 2.35 4.81 -11.34
C LEU A 116 0.97 4.36 -10.87
N THR A 117 0.83 3.85 -9.64
CA THR A 117 -0.50 3.41 -9.18
C THR A 117 -1.46 4.58 -9.00
N SER A 118 -0.95 5.75 -8.65
CA SER A 118 -1.77 6.95 -8.51
C SER A 118 -2.28 7.44 -9.86
N SER A 119 -1.45 7.42 -10.92
CA SER A 119 -1.86 7.81 -12.26
C SER A 119 -2.79 6.79 -12.92
N ASP A 120 -2.46 5.51 -12.78
CA ASP A 120 -3.08 4.47 -13.61
C ASP A 120 -4.33 3.89 -12.96
N TYR A 121 -4.38 3.87 -11.62
CA TYR A 121 -5.43 3.18 -10.86
C TYR A 121 -6.10 4.04 -9.79
N GLY A 122 -5.66 5.30 -9.59
CA GLY A 122 -6.28 6.23 -8.64
C GLY A 122 -6.05 5.92 -7.16
N TRP A 123 -5.07 5.06 -6.83
CA TRP A 123 -4.67 4.79 -5.44
C TRP A 123 -3.16 4.92 -5.26
N SER A 124 -2.75 5.35 -4.06
CA SER A 124 -1.35 5.62 -3.74
C SER A 124 -0.99 5.09 -2.37
N PHE A 125 0.31 4.99 -2.12
CA PHE A 125 0.86 4.55 -0.85
C PHE A 125 2.17 5.29 -0.58
N ARG A 126 2.45 5.51 0.69
CA ARG A 126 3.69 6.18 1.10
C ARG A 126 4.15 5.64 2.44
N ALA A 127 5.47 5.65 2.63
CA ALA A 127 6.06 5.40 3.94
C ALA A 127 6.15 6.74 4.68
N VAL A 128 5.75 6.74 5.95
CA VAL A 128 5.81 7.91 6.83
C VAL A 128 6.36 7.49 8.19
N SER A 129 6.93 8.45 8.90
CA SER A 129 7.53 8.23 10.22
C SER A 129 7.29 9.45 11.10
N ASP A 130 7.19 9.24 12.41
CA ASP A 130 7.26 10.35 13.37
C ASP A 130 8.68 10.95 13.46
N ARG A 131 9.69 10.18 13.05
CA ARG A 131 11.07 10.62 12.85
C ARG A 131 11.39 10.53 11.36
N TYR A 132 10.93 11.51 10.59
CA TYR A 132 11.16 11.57 9.14
C TYR A 132 12.49 12.25 8.82
N LEU A 133 13.23 11.69 7.87
CA LEU A 133 14.49 12.27 7.37
C LEU A 133 14.25 13.25 6.21
N SER A 134 13.22 12.97 5.40
CA SER A 134 12.81 13.82 4.28
C SER A 134 11.51 14.57 4.62
N PRO A 135 11.37 15.86 4.27
CA PRO A 135 10.12 16.60 4.40
C PRO A 135 8.92 15.91 3.73
N THR A 136 9.17 15.17 2.64
CA THR A 136 8.13 14.42 1.93
C THR A 136 7.57 13.24 2.74
N ASP A 137 8.31 12.73 3.73
CA ASP A 137 7.87 11.64 4.61
C ASP A 137 7.15 12.13 5.87
N LYS A 138 6.97 13.46 6.00
CA LYS A 138 6.24 14.07 7.12
C LYS A 138 4.78 13.60 7.11
N PRO A 139 4.27 13.04 8.22
CA PRO A 139 2.91 12.51 8.28
C PRO A 139 1.86 13.62 8.33
N ASP A 140 0.72 13.38 7.71
CA ASP A 140 -0.48 14.21 7.82
C ASP A 140 -1.27 13.92 9.11
N LYS A 141 -2.39 14.61 9.31
CA LYS A 141 -3.22 14.48 10.53
C LYS A 141 -3.76 13.05 10.73
N TRP A 142 -4.17 12.36 9.66
CA TRP A 142 -4.68 10.99 9.76
C TRP A 142 -3.54 10.01 10.04
N GLU A 143 -2.39 10.20 9.39
CA GLU A 143 -1.19 9.39 9.57
C GLU A 143 -0.61 9.52 10.99
N ILE A 144 -0.59 10.73 11.56
CA ILE A 144 -0.21 10.95 12.96
C ILE A 144 -1.11 10.13 13.89
N LYS A 145 -2.42 10.15 13.66
CA LYS A 145 -3.39 9.35 14.43
C LYS A 145 -3.13 7.86 14.26
N ALA A 146 -2.88 7.41 13.03
CA ALA A 146 -2.57 6.02 12.73
C ALA A 146 -1.30 5.53 13.44
N ILE A 147 -0.21 6.30 13.36
CA ILE A 147 1.05 6.03 14.05
C ILE A 147 0.82 5.94 15.56
N SER A 148 0.11 6.91 16.14
CA SER A 148 -0.17 6.93 17.57
C SER A 148 -0.96 5.69 18.01
N LYS A 149 -2.00 5.31 17.27
CA LYS A 149 -2.84 4.14 17.59
C LYS A 149 -2.09 2.83 17.44
N ILE A 150 -1.32 2.68 16.37
CA ILE A 150 -0.47 1.51 16.17
C ILE A 150 0.55 1.36 17.32
N LYS A 151 1.18 2.46 17.74
CA LYS A 151 2.11 2.47 18.88
C LYS A 151 1.42 2.09 20.19
N GLU A 152 0.22 2.61 20.45
CA GLU A 152 -0.59 2.28 21.62
C GLU A 152 -0.93 0.78 21.65
N GLU A 153 -1.36 0.22 20.52
CA GLU A 153 -1.68 -1.20 20.40
C GLU A 153 -0.46 -2.11 20.58
N PHE A 154 0.71 -1.70 20.09
CA PHE A 154 1.96 -2.40 20.36
C PHE A 154 2.32 -2.41 21.86
N LYS A 155 2.08 -1.32 22.59
CA LYS A 155 2.27 -1.28 24.05
C LYS A 155 1.34 -2.25 24.78
N LYS A 156 0.15 -2.50 24.24
CA LYS A 156 -0.83 -3.48 24.76
C LYS A 156 -0.53 -4.93 24.33
N GLY A 157 0.55 -5.18 23.59
CA GLY A 157 0.95 -6.52 23.15
C GLY A 157 0.37 -6.96 21.81
N SER A 158 -0.34 -6.09 21.08
CA SER A 158 -0.81 -6.39 19.72
C SER A 158 0.37 -6.65 18.78
N LYS A 159 0.21 -7.58 17.83
CA LYS A 159 1.25 -7.93 16.85
C LYS A 159 0.93 -7.47 15.42
N THR A 160 -0.30 -7.04 15.15
CA THR A 160 -0.79 -6.71 13.80
C THR A 160 -0.21 -5.40 13.30
N GLY A 161 -0.28 -4.35 14.13
CA GLY A 161 0.21 -3.02 13.79
C GLY A 161 -0.56 -2.40 12.63
N GLU A 162 -1.88 -2.49 12.64
CA GLU A 162 -2.76 -2.02 11.58
C GLU A 162 -3.72 -0.95 12.10
N PHE A 163 -4.02 0.04 11.27
CA PHE A 163 -5.02 1.06 11.52
C PHE A 163 -5.70 1.42 10.20
N TRP A 164 -7.01 1.65 10.19
CA TRP A 164 -7.74 2.00 8.99
C TRP A 164 -8.93 2.90 9.30
N GLY A 165 -9.46 3.51 8.26
CA GLY A 165 -10.71 4.27 8.36
C GLY A 165 -10.92 5.18 7.17
N TRP A 166 -12.11 5.76 7.13
CA TRP A 166 -12.45 6.79 6.16
C TRP A 166 -11.82 8.12 6.57
N ASP A 167 -11.16 8.75 5.60
CA ASP A 167 -10.71 10.13 5.63
C ASP A 167 -11.42 10.87 4.50
N ARG A 168 -12.54 11.51 4.84
CA ARG A 168 -13.50 12.07 3.88
C ARG A 168 -13.99 10.99 2.91
N ASN A 169 -13.72 11.14 1.62
CA ASN A 169 -14.09 10.21 0.56
C ASN A 169 -13.03 9.15 0.26
N LYS A 170 -11.95 9.07 1.04
CA LYS A 170 -10.86 8.10 0.83
C LYS A 170 -10.82 7.10 1.96
N PHE A 171 -10.82 5.82 1.61
CA PHE A 171 -10.48 4.76 2.56
C PHE A 171 -8.96 4.70 2.70
N ARG A 172 -8.45 4.77 3.93
CA ARG A 172 -7.01 4.71 4.22
C ARG A 172 -6.71 3.52 5.11
N PHE A 173 -5.62 2.84 4.79
CA PHE A 173 -5.10 1.70 5.53
C PHE A 173 -3.62 1.93 5.84
N ALA A 174 -3.24 1.77 7.10
CA ALA A 174 -1.89 1.91 7.60
C ALA A 174 -1.42 0.59 8.21
N LYS A 175 -0.18 0.22 7.90
CA LYS A 175 0.48 -0.94 8.45
C LYS A 175 1.87 -0.57 8.92
N ALA A 176 2.23 -0.99 10.13
CA ALA A 176 3.53 -0.76 10.70
C ALA A 176 4.62 -1.44 9.87
N LEU A 177 5.63 -0.67 9.47
CA LEU A 177 6.87 -1.18 8.92
C LEU A 177 7.77 -1.64 10.07
N LYS A 178 7.85 -2.96 10.30
CA LYS A 178 8.76 -3.51 11.31
C LYS A 178 10.18 -3.53 10.76
N VAL A 179 11.07 -2.77 11.40
CA VAL A 179 12.52 -2.80 11.14
C VAL A 179 13.03 -4.21 11.46
N LYS A 180 13.58 -4.92 10.46
CA LYS A 180 14.25 -6.21 10.65
C LYS A 180 15.75 -5.99 10.72
N LYS A 181 16.53 -6.98 11.20
CA LYS A 181 18.00 -6.88 11.33
C LYS A 181 18.71 -6.37 10.07
N GLY A 182 18.24 -6.73 8.87
CA GLY A 182 18.80 -6.24 7.60
C GLY A 182 18.60 -4.73 7.36
N CYS A 183 17.56 -4.13 7.93
CA CYS A 183 17.27 -2.70 7.83
C CYS A 183 18.22 -1.85 8.70
N LEU A 184 18.77 -2.43 9.78
CA LEU A 184 19.72 -1.76 10.68
C LEU A 184 21.09 -1.52 10.02
N LYS A 185 21.37 -2.12 8.86
CA LYS A 185 22.63 -1.86 8.15
C LYS A 185 22.75 -0.42 7.63
N CYS A 186 21.61 0.24 7.39
CA CYS A 186 21.57 1.59 6.80
C CYS A 186 20.73 2.59 7.61
N HIS A 187 20.09 2.18 8.71
CA HIS A 187 19.19 2.99 9.52
C HIS A 187 19.49 2.87 11.02
N CYS A 188 20.77 2.92 11.38
CA CYS A 188 21.24 2.94 12.77
C CYS A 188 20.64 4.13 13.55
#